data_AF-A0A7T4E0K5-F1
#
_entry.id   AF-A0A7T4E0K5-F1
#
_cell.length_a   1.000
_cell.length_b   1.000
_cell.length_c   1.000
_cell.angle_alpha   90.00
_cell.angle_beta   90.00
_cell.angle_gamma   90.00
#
_symmetry.space_group_name_H-M   'P 1'
#
loop_
_entity.id
_entity.type
_entity.pdbx_description
1 polymer ?
#
loop_
_entity_poly.entity_id
_entity_poly.type
_entity_poly.pdbx_seq_one_letter_code
_entity_poly.pdbx_strand_id
1 'polypeptide(L)'
;MSQASIVIPSTPPLPGSTLVPLLNDALAALGTNFSGTTDPAANAQPYMTWADLSTGFVKRRNAAGTAWVVIGRILRQRVDAITLGDLPTADVGPVYVAGYGMREWNAGLGAYAAAPEFRTLDNSLGFAIAYPNGGSSASPANIAVNSRYVVPNPFPGFRVHCELELRLGGIWGSPGGNVAVAGTGGGTEYFGCIASQYNDADLVVQTANNFLISNNPGGSCHPFPAPGVVTSAPARIKCWKVKGALA
;
A
#
# COMPACT_ATOMS: atom_id res chain seq x y z
N MET A 1 -60.00 47.22 -2.01
CA MET A 1 -59.35 47.86 -0.84
C MET A 1 -58.24 48.76 -1.35
N SER A 2 -58.37 50.09 -1.22
CA SER A 2 -57.27 51.01 -1.50
C SER A 2 -56.42 51.16 -0.24
N GLN A 3 -55.14 50.82 -0.31
CA GLN A 3 -54.21 51.06 0.78
C GLN A 3 -53.95 52.56 0.91
N ALA A 4 -54.07 53.11 2.12
CA ALA A 4 -53.66 54.48 2.41
C ALA A 4 -52.13 54.61 2.28
N SER A 5 -51.66 55.77 1.81
CA SER A 5 -50.23 56.07 1.63
C SER A 5 -49.44 55.82 2.92
N ILE A 6 -48.24 55.24 2.81
CA ILE A 6 -47.32 55.08 3.94
C ILE A 6 -46.96 56.47 4.49
N VAL A 7 -47.30 56.72 5.75
CA VAL A 7 -46.92 57.95 6.47
C VAL A 7 -45.71 57.62 7.35
N ILE A 8 -44.57 58.25 7.05
CA ILE A 8 -43.38 58.18 7.91
C ILE A 8 -43.57 59.23 9.04
N PRO A 9 -43.54 58.84 10.33
CA PRO A 9 -43.76 59.77 11.43
C PRO A 9 -42.70 60.89 11.44
N SER A 10 -43.10 62.15 11.58
CA SER A 10 -42.17 63.28 11.75
C SER A 10 -41.95 63.67 13.22
N THR A 11 -42.68 63.05 14.14
CA THR A 11 -42.72 63.40 15.57
C THR A 11 -42.47 62.17 16.46
N PRO A 12 -42.13 62.35 17.74
CA PRO A 12 -41.90 61.25 18.69
C PRO A 12 -43.06 60.25 18.77
N PRO A 13 -42.82 58.98 19.19
CA PRO A 13 -41.62 58.50 19.87
C PRO A 13 -40.47 58.05 18.95
N LEU A 14 -40.68 57.91 17.64
CA LEU A 14 -39.61 57.55 16.70
C LEU A 14 -39.77 58.30 15.36
N PRO A 15 -39.14 59.48 15.21
CA PRO A 15 -39.16 60.23 13.96
C PRO A 15 -38.53 59.44 12.80
N GLY A 16 -38.95 59.74 11.57
CA GLY A 16 -38.48 59.10 10.34
C GLY A 16 -36.98 59.21 10.12
N SER A 17 -36.38 60.32 10.56
CA SER A 17 -34.92 60.53 10.56
C SER A 17 -34.17 59.53 11.44
N THR A 18 -34.83 58.94 12.44
CA THR A 18 -34.28 57.91 13.31
C THR A 18 -34.73 56.51 12.88
N LEU A 19 -35.96 56.35 12.41
CA LEU A 19 -36.50 55.08 11.94
C LEU A 19 -35.74 54.51 10.74
N VAL A 20 -35.44 55.34 9.72
CA VAL A 20 -34.82 54.87 8.48
C VAL A 20 -33.40 54.31 8.69
N PRO A 21 -32.50 54.97 9.44
CA PRO A 21 -31.20 54.38 9.80
C PRO A 21 -31.34 53.07 10.57
N LEU A 22 -32.22 53.01 11.58
CA LEU A 22 -32.44 51.79 12.37
C LEU A 22 -32.97 50.62 11.53
N LEU A 23 -33.84 50.91 10.55
CA LEU A 23 -34.36 49.89 9.64
C LEU A 23 -33.26 49.38 8.70
N ASN A 24 -32.39 50.27 8.21
CA ASN A 24 -31.24 49.90 7.38
C ASN A 24 -30.23 49.06 8.17
N ASP A 25 -29.96 49.41 9.44
CA ASP A 25 -29.10 48.64 10.33
C ASP A 25 -29.69 47.25 10.62
N ALA A 26 -31.00 47.18 10.88
CA ALA A 26 -31.70 45.92 11.09
C ALA A 26 -31.73 45.05 9.81
N LEU A 27 -31.89 45.65 8.64
CA LEU A 27 -31.90 44.94 7.35
C LEU A 27 -30.49 44.47 6.96
N ALA A 28 -29.45 45.22 7.30
CA ALA A 28 -28.07 44.78 7.15
C ALA A 28 -27.77 43.53 7.99
N ALA A 29 -28.40 43.37 9.15
CA ALA A 29 -28.30 42.16 9.98
C ALA A 29 -29.02 40.94 9.39
N LEU A 30 -29.99 41.13 8.47
CA LEU A 30 -30.69 40.04 7.79
C LEU A 30 -29.89 39.43 6.62
N GLY A 31 -28.83 40.10 6.17
CA GLY A 31 -27.90 39.61 5.15
C GLY A 31 -26.95 38.54 5.69
N THR A 32 -27.45 37.37 6.05
CA THR A 32 -26.60 36.24 6.42
C THR A 32 -26.24 35.44 5.17
N ASN A 33 -24.93 35.21 4.95
CA ASN A 33 -24.37 34.32 3.92
C ASN A 33 -24.30 34.91 2.49
N PHE A 34 -23.32 35.79 2.27
CA PHE A 34 -23.08 36.39 0.94
C PHE A 34 -22.58 35.36 -0.06
N SER A 35 -22.95 35.50 -1.34
CA SER A 35 -22.43 34.69 -2.44
C SER A 35 -22.36 35.52 -3.71
N GLY A 36 -21.27 35.40 -4.47
CA GLY A 36 -21.09 36.15 -5.71
C GLY A 36 -19.62 36.40 -6.07
N THR A 37 -19.39 36.99 -7.24
CA THR A 37 -18.05 37.36 -7.72
C THR A 37 -17.57 38.73 -7.22
N THR A 38 -18.46 39.54 -6.63
CA THR A 38 -18.16 40.90 -6.15
C THR A 38 -18.06 40.92 -4.64
N ASP A 39 -17.05 41.61 -4.11
CA ASP A 39 -16.83 41.74 -2.65
C ASP A 39 -18.00 42.47 -1.96
N PRO A 40 -18.72 41.82 -1.03
CA PRO A 40 -19.84 42.41 -0.30
C PRO A 40 -19.40 43.21 0.94
N ALA A 41 -18.15 43.68 0.98
CA ALA A 41 -17.53 44.41 2.09
C ALA A 41 -18.42 45.44 2.77
N ALA A 42 -19.12 46.25 1.96
CA ALA A 42 -19.94 47.36 2.42
C ALA A 42 -21.15 46.92 3.25
N ASN A 43 -21.52 45.65 3.17
CA ASN A 43 -22.72 45.08 3.79
C ASN A 43 -22.40 43.99 4.81
N ALA A 44 -21.13 43.57 4.92
CA ALA A 44 -20.70 42.45 5.76
C ALA A 44 -20.18 42.92 7.12
N GLN A 45 -20.79 42.41 8.20
CA GLN A 45 -20.33 42.59 9.58
C GLN A 45 -19.18 41.63 9.94
N PRO A 46 -18.45 41.87 11.04
CA PRO A 46 -17.46 40.92 11.55
C PRO A 46 -18.00 39.49 11.63
N TYR A 47 -17.17 38.52 11.27
CA TYR A 47 -17.49 37.09 11.24
C TYR A 47 -18.54 36.63 10.22
N MET A 48 -19.13 37.52 9.42
CA MET A 48 -20.00 37.10 8.31
C MET A 48 -19.19 36.38 7.21
N THR A 49 -19.84 35.41 6.57
CA THR A 49 -19.25 34.58 5.51
C THR A 49 -19.61 35.07 4.12
N TRP A 50 -18.68 34.90 3.19
CA TRP A 50 -18.86 35.13 1.76
C TRP A 50 -18.33 33.95 0.95
N ALA A 51 -19.19 33.37 0.12
CA ALA A 51 -18.81 32.44 -0.94
C ALA A 51 -18.36 33.25 -2.17
N ASP A 52 -17.05 33.48 -2.28
CA ASP A 52 -16.43 34.19 -3.40
C ASP A 52 -16.33 33.30 -4.63
N LEU A 53 -17.26 33.50 -5.57
CA LEU A 53 -17.33 32.74 -6.83
C LEU A 53 -16.22 33.11 -7.82
N SER A 54 -15.52 34.23 -7.64
CA SER A 54 -14.40 34.62 -8.50
C SER A 54 -13.12 33.84 -8.17
N THR A 55 -12.91 33.54 -6.88
CA THR A 55 -11.73 32.81 -6.40
C THR A 55 -12.03 31.37 -5.98
N GLY A 56 -13.30 31.00 -5.84
CA GLY A 56 -13.72 29.67 -5.42
C GLY A 56 -13.48 29.39 -3.92
N PHE A 57 -13.35 30.44 -3.10
CA PHE A 57 -13.13 30.33 -1.65
C PHE A 57 -14.33 30.80 -0.84
N VAL A 58 -14.57 30.13 0.28
CA VAL A 58 -15.38 30.67 1.37
C VAL A 58 -14.46 31.51 2.25
N LYS A 59 -14.83 32.77 2.42
CA LYS A 59 -14.12 33.76 3.22
C LYS A 59 -15.00 34.20 4.39
N ARG A 60 -14.38 34.66 5.48
CA ARG A 60 -15.05 35.20 6.66
C ARG A 60 -14.46 36.56 7.04
N ARG A 61 -15.28 37.55 7.37
CA ARG A 61 -14.78 38.84 7.88
C ARG A 61 -14.03 38.63 9.20
N ASN A 62 -12.89 39.30 9.36
CA ASN A 62 -12.15 39.30 10.62
C ASN A 62 -12.95 39.99 11.74
N ALA A 63 -12.46 39.88 12.97
CA ALA A 63 -13.09 40.49 14.16
C ALA A 63 -13.27 42.01 14.04
N ALA A 64 -12.37 42.67 13.32
CA ALA A 64 -12.40 44.12 13.10
C ALA A 64 -13.29 44.55 11.93
N GLY A 65 -13.85 43.62 11.15
CA GLY A 65 -14.64 43.92 9.94
C GLY A 65 -13.83 44.45 8.74
N THR A 66 -12.54 44.70 8.89
CA THR A 66 -11.71 45.38 7.89
C THR A 66 -11.14 44.48 6.79
N ALA A 67 -11.08 43.16 7.01
CA ALA A 67 -10.47 42.23 6.06
C ALA A 67 -11.20 40.89 5.98
N TRP A 68 -11.03 40.21 4.83
CA TRP A 68 -11.46 38.83 4.64
C TRP A 68 -10.36 37.84 5.02
N VAL A 69 -10.75 36.79 5.74
CA VAL A 69 -9.91 35.62 6.04
C VAL A 69 -10.46 34.42 5.28
N VAL A 70 -9.61 33.74 4.52
CA VAL A 70 -10.00 32.51 3.80
C VAL A 70 -10.21 31.39 4.83
N ILE A 71 -11.36 30.70 4.77
CA ILE A 71 -11.70 29.60 5.69
C ILE A 71 -11.93 28.25 4.97
N GLY A 72 -12.06 28.24 3.64
CA GLY A 72 -12.19 27.00 2.87
C GLY A 72 -12.41 27.24 1.37
N ARG A 73 -12.52 26.17 0.57
CA ARG A 73 -12.97 26.22 -0.84
C ARG A 73 -14.48 25.97 -0.91
N ILE A 74 -15.18 26.66 -1.82
CA ILE A 74 -16.63 26.54 -2.03
C ILE A 74 -16.99 25.13 -2.48
N LEU A 75 -16.25 24.59 -3.44
CA LEU A 75 -16.33 23.21 -3.88
C LEU A 75 -14.96 22.57 -3.68
N ARG A 76 -14.84 21.60 -2.78
CA ARG A 76 -13.72 20.66 -2.79
C ARG A 76 -14.03 19.62 -3.86
N GLN A 77 -13.21 19.55 -4.91
CA GLN A 77 -13.03 18.28 -5.60
C GLN A 77 -12.37 17.34 -4.61
N ARG A 78 -13.19 16.52 -3.93
CA ARG A 78 -12.72 15.34 -3.22
C ARG A 78 -13.02 14.16 -4.13
N VAL A 79 -12.14 13.16 -4.12
CA VAL A 79 -12.58 11.84 -4.58
C VAL A 79 -13.49 11.32 -3.48
N ASP A 80 -14.77 11.13 -3.79
CA ASP A 80 -15.71 10.54 -2.84
C ASP A 80 -15.29 9.11 -2.56
N ALA A 81 -15.06 8.83 -1.27
CA ALA A 81 -14.72 7.50 -0.81
C ALA A 81 -16.00 6.69 -0.61
N ILE A 82 -16.13 5.59 -1.33
CA ILE A 82 -17.21 4.62 -1.12
C ILE A 82 -16.73 3.49 -0.21
N THR A 83 -17.66 2.80 0.44
CA THR A 83 -17.34 1.59 1.19
C THR A 83 -17.27 0.39 0.25
N LEU A 84 -16.70 -0.72 0.70
CA LEU A 84 -16.64 -1.94 -0.11
C LEU A 84 -18.04 -2.48 -0.44
N GLY A 85 -19.02 -2.26 0.45
CA GLY A 85 -20.42 -2.68 0.24
C GLY A 85 -21.17 -1.85 -0.79
N ASP A 86 -20.72 -0.63 -1.05
CA ASP A 86 -21.33 0.31 -2.00
C ASP A 86 -20.65 0.28 -3.38
N LEU A 87 -19.84 -0.75 -3.64
CA LEU A 87 -19.20 -0.91 -4.95
C LEU A 87 -20.27 -1.02 -6.05
N PRO A 88 -20.20 -0.19 -7.10
CA PRO A 88 -21.12 -0.28 -8.21
C PRO A 88 -21.04 -1.65 -8.89
N THR A 89 -22.20 -2.15 -9.32
CA THR A 89 -22.33 -3.42 -10.06
C THR A 89 -22.15 -3.26 -11.57
N ALA A 90 -21.85 -2.05 -12.02
CA ALA A 90 -21.56 -1.70 -13.39
C ALA A 90 -20.36 -0.74 -13.45
N ASP A 91 -19.71 -0.67 -14.61
CA ASP A 91 -18.58 0.23 -14.82
C ASP A 91 -19.03 1.69 -14.78
N VAL A 92 -18.59 2.42 -13.74
CA VAL A 92 -18.76 3.88 -13.60
C VAL A 92 -17.42 4.61 -13.63
N GLY A 93 -16.36 3.95 -14.12
CA GLY A 93 -14.99 4.45 -14.08
C GLY A 93 -14.29 4.19 -12.75
N PRO A 94 -13.07 4.73 -12.55
CA PRO A 94 -12.29 4.53 -11.33
C PRO A 94 -12.98 5.07 -10.08
N VAL A 95 -12.90 4.32 -8.99
CA VAL A 95 -13.49 4.67 -7.69
C VAL A 95 -12.46 4.57 -6.58
N TYR A 96 -12.56 5.42 -5.57
CA TYR A 96 -11.77 5.29 -4.35
C TYR A 96 -12.57 4.55 -3.28
N VAL A 97 -12.02 3.48 -2.74
CA VAL A 97 -12.63 2.73 -1.65
C VAL A 97 -11.87 2.99 -0.35
N ALA A 98 -12.58 3.48 0.66
CA ALA A 98 -11.98 3.78 1.96
C ALA A 98 -11.30 2.52 2.54
N GLY A 99 -10.01 2.63 2.91
CA GLY A 99 -9.21 1.52 3.43
C GLY A 99 -8.64 0.54 2.38
N TYR A 100 -9.06 0.65 1.11
CA TYR A 100 -8.59 -0.22 0.03
C TYR A 100 -7.92 0.55 -1.13
N GLY A 101 -8.03 1.87 -1.19
CA GLY A 101 -7.40 2.69 -2.22
C GLY A 101 -8.21 2.76 -3.52
N MET A 102 -7.54 3.08 -4.63
CA MET A 102 -8.19 3.16 -5.95
C MET A 102 -8.53 1.78 -6.51
N ARG A 103 -9.70 1.70 -7.12
CA ARG A 103 -10.22 0.53 -7.81
C ARG A 103 -10.73 0.90 -9.19
N GLU A 104 -10.62 -0.04 -10.10
CA GLU A 104 -11.15 0.07 -11.46
C GLU A 104 -11.98 -1.16 -11.80
N TRP A 105 -12.96 -0.96 -12.68
CA TRP A 105 -13.79 -2.03 -13.19
C TRP A 105 -12.94 -3.09 -13.88
N ASN A 106 -13.11 -4.35 -13.49
CA ASN A 106 -12.51 -5.50 -14.16
C ASN A 106 -13.60 -6.24 -14.92
N ALA A 107 -13.63 -6.06 -16.25
CA ALA A 107 -14.62 -6.71 -17.11
C ALA A 107 -14.58 -8.24 -17.04
N GLY A 108 -13.42 -8.85 -16.79
CA GLY A 108 -13.28 -10.30 -16.64
C GLY A 108 -13.88 -10.85 -15.35
N LEU A 109 -13.96 -10.02 -14.29
CA LEU A 109 -14.58 -10.39 -13.02
C LEU A 109 -16.02 -9.89 -12.88
N GLY A 110 -16.47 -8.98 -13.76
CA GLY A 110 -17.73 -8.26 -13.60
C GLY A 110 -17.80 -7.48 -12.29
N ALA A 111 -16.66 -6.98 -11.80
CA ALA A 111 -16.55 -6.34 -10.48
C ALA A 111 -15.35 -5.37 -10.39
N TYR A 112 -15.38 -4.49 -9.39
CA TYR A 112 -14.28 -3.58 -9.06
C TYR A 112 -13.14 -4.30 -8.33
N ALA A 113 -11.93 -4.19 -8.86
CA ALA A 113 -10.70 -4.70 -8.24
C ALA A 113 -9.63 -3.60 -8.15
N ALA A 114 -8.55 -3.84 -7.41
CA ALA A 114 -7.43 -2.88 -7.24
C ALA A 114 -6.99 -2.30 -8.59
N ALA A 115 -6.53 -1.06 -8.66
CA ALA A 115 -6.07 -0.46 -9.92
C ALA A 115 -5.03 -1.36 -10.66
N PRO A 116 -5.00 -1.36 -12.00
CA PRO A 116 -4.18 -2.28 -12.80
C PRO A 116 -2.69 -2.19 -12.51
N GLU A 117 -2.16 -1.04 -12.08
CA GLU A 117 -0.75 -0.89 -11.69
C GLU A 117 -0.44 -1.71 -10.42
N PHE A 118 -1.36 -1.73 -9.47
CA PHE A 118 -1.21 -2.53 -8.25
C PHE A 118 -1.29 -4.03 -8.56
N ARG A 119 -2.20 -4.44 -9.46
CA ARG A 119 -2.27 -5.84 -9.94
C ARG A 119 -0.97 -6.25 -10.64
N THR A 120 -0.37 -5.33 -11.41
CA THR A 120 0.91 -5.57 -12.09
C THR A 120 2.05 -5.75 -11.09
N LEU A 121 2.07 -4.94 -10.02
CA LEU A 121 3.04 -5.08 -8.94
C LEU A 121 2.88 -6.42 -8.21
N ASP A 122 1.66 -6.81 -7.83
CA ASP A 122 1.39 -8.10 -7.18
C ASP A 122 1.85 -9.27 -8.06
N ASN A 123 1.61 -9.22 -9.36
CA ASN A 123 2.09 -10.23 -10.31
C ASN A 123 3.63 -10.26 -10.42
N SER A 124 4.32 -9.17 -10.09
CA SER A 124 5.78 -9.08 -10.09
C SER A 124 6.42 -9.62 -8.80
N LEU A 125 5.65 -9.72 -7.72
CA LEU A 125 6.04 -10.34 -6.46
C LEU A 125 5.69 -11.82 -6.48
N GLY A 126 6.49 -12.67 -5.85
CA GLY A 126 6.23 -14.12 -5.86
C GLY A 126 7.08 -14.87 -4.86
N PHE A 127 6.44 -15.80 -4.15
CA PHE A 127 7.09 -16.76 -3.27
C PHE A 127 6.60 -18.18 -3.59
N ALA A 128 7.54 -19.11 -3.75
CA ALA A 128 7.24 -20.50 -3.99
C ALA A 128 8.25 -21.39 -3.26
N ILE A 129 7.86 -22.63 -2.98
CA ILE A 129 8.76 -23.65 -2.47
C ILE A 129 8.95 -24.71 -3.55
N ALA A 130 10.18 -24.90 -3.98
CA ALA A 130 10.56 -25.98 -4.87
C ALA A 130 11.17 -27.15 -4.08
N TYR A 131 11.01 -28.37 -4.59
CA TYR A 131 11.47 -29.58 -3.92
C TYR A 131 12.46 -30.33 -4.82
N PRO A 132 13.74 -30.45 -4.41
CA PRO A 132 14.72 -31.21 -5.17
C PRO A 132 14.43 -32.71 -5.15
N ASN A 133 15.08 -33.44 -6.05
CA ASN A 133 15.03 -34.91 -6.12
C ASN A 133 13.61 -35.49 -6.23
N GLY A 134 12.69 -34.78 -6.90
CA GLY A 134 11.31 -35.24 -7.10
C GLY A 134 10.42 -35.20 -5.86
N GLY A 135 10.84 -34.50 -4.81
CA GLY A 135 10.04 -34.33 -3.59
C GLY A 135 8.78 -33.49 -3.79
N SER A 136 7.95 -33.43 -2.75
CA SER A 136 6.75 -32.59 -2.69
C SER A 136 6.55 -32.00 -1.29
N SER A 137 5.55 -31.13 -1.13
CA SER A 137 5.18 -30.61 0.19
C SER A 137 4.68 -31.67 1.16
N ALA A 138 3.96 -32.67 0.66
CA ALA A 138 3.46 -33.79 1.45
C ALA A 138 4.58 -34.79 1.79
N SER A 139 5.53 -34.98 0.87
CA SER A 139 6.65 -35.90 1.03
C SER A 139 7.93 -35.29 0.45
N PRO A 140 8.67 -34.48 1.24
CA PRO A 140 9.93 -33.91 0.79
C PRO A 140 10.98 -35.02 0.61
N ALA A 141 11.59 -35.08 -0.56
CA ALA A 141 12.62 -36.08 -0.85
C ALA A 141 13.96 -35.69 -0.21
N ASN A 142 14.76 -36.71 0.07
CA ASN A 142 16.11 -36.50 0.55
C ASN A 142 17.04 -36.07 -0.58
N ILE A 143 17.96 -35.16 -0.27
CA ILE A 143 19.20 -34.99 -1.05
C ILE A 143 20.33 -35.78 -0.38
N ALA A 144 21.38 -36.07 -1.14
CA ALA A 144 22.57 -36.78 -0.70
C ALA A 144 23.83 -35.95 -1.04
N VAL A 145 24.92 -36.23 -0.34
CA VAL A 145 26.24 -35.65 -0.63
C VAL A 145 26.74 -36.03 -2.04
N ASN A 146 27.75 -35.30 -2.52
CA ASN A 146 28.38 -35.51 -3.84
C ASN A 146 27.38 -35.60 -5.02
N SER A 147 26.31 -34.81 -4.94
CA SER A 147 25.21 -34.84 -5.90
C SER A 147 24.88 -33.46 -6.45
N ARG A 148 24.25 -33.46 -7.63
CA ARG A 148 23.70 -32.28 -8.29
C ARG A 148 22.23 -32.54 -8.63
N TYR A 149 21.34 -31.67 -8.17
CA TYR A 149 19.91 -31.74 -8.47
C TYR A 149 19.49 -30.52 -9.27
N VAL A 150 18.84 -30.74 -10.41
CA VAL A 150 18.24 -29.67 -11.23
C VAL A 150 16.74 -29.64 -10.95
N VAL A 151 16.22 -28.47 -10.64
CA VAL A 151 14.81 -28.25 -10.29
C VAL A 151 14.28 -27.12 -11.17
N PRO A 152 13.10 -27.26 -11.80
CA PRO A 152 12.54 -26.18 -12.59
C PRO A 152 12.33 -24.91 -11.76
N ASN A 153 12.61 -23.74 -12.33
CA ASN A 153 12.29 -22.47 -11.70
C ASN A 153 10.76 -22.31 -11.57
N PRO A 154 10.23 -22.10 -10.35
CA PRO A 154 8.79 -21.93 -10.13
C PRO A 154 8.22 -20.63 -10.72
N PHE A 155 9.07 -19.70 -11.16
CA PHE A 155 8.68 -18.45 -11.81
C PHE A 155 9.27 -18.34 -13.22
N PRO A 156 8.71 -19.03 -14.22
CA PRO A 156 9.16 -18.93 -15.60
C PRO A 156 9.22 -17.47 -16.08
N GLY A 157 10.31 -17.09 -16.76
CA GLY A 157 10.53 -15.72 -17.24
C GLY A 157 11.09 -14.76 -16.20
N PHE A 158 11.44 -15.22 -14.99
CA PHE A 158 12.04 -14.38 -13.95
C PHE A 158 13.18 -15.10 -13.25
N ARG A 159 14.19 -14.33 -12.83
CA ARG A 159 15.22 -14.86 -11.92
C ARG A 159 14.67 -14.96 -10.50
N VAL A 160 15.22 -15.88 -9.72
CA VAL A 160 14.84 -16.05 -8.32
C VAL A 160 16.03 -15.99 -7.37
N HIS A 161 15.78 -15.46 -6.17
CA HIS A 161 16.65 -15.70 -5.02
C HIS A 161 16.27 -17.05 -4.41
N CYS A 162 17.28 -17.86 -4.09
CA CYS A 162 17.10 -19.20 -3.54
C CYS A 162 17.64 -19.26 -2.11
N GLU A 163 16.90 -19.90 -1.21
CA GLU A 163 17.41 -20.36 0.09
C GLU A 163 17.11 -21.86 0.23
N LEU A 164 18.17 -22.67 0.35
CA LEU A 164 18.05 -24.10 0.61
C LEU A 164 17.78 -24.32 2.11
N GLU A 165 16.84 -25.19 2.43
CA GLU A 165 16.63 -25.68 3.79
C GLU A 165 16.69 -27.20 3.84
N LEU A 166 17.33 -27.71 4.89
CA LEU A 166 17.31 -29.12 5.28
C LEU A 166 16.28 -29.33 6.40
N ARG A 167 15.68 -30.53 6.47
CA ARG A 167 14.83 -30.93 7.60
C ARG A 167 15.60 -31.85 8.54
N LEU A 168 16.02 -31.33 9.69
CA LEU A 168 16.75 -32.08 10.72
C LEU A 168 15.99 -31.98 12.04
N GLY A 169 15.82 -33.11 12.74
CA GLY A 169 15.05 -33.13 14.00
C GLY A 169 13.61 -32.63 13.87
N GLY A 170 13.02 -32.73 12.67
CA GLY A 170 11.68 -32.22 12.35
C GLY A 170 11.61 -30.72 11.99
N ILE A 171 12.70 -29.98 12.15
CA ILE A 171 12.78 -28.53 11.94
C ILE A 171 13.45 -28.22 10.60
N TRP A 172 12.98 -27.18 9.92
CA TRP A 172 13.59 -26.65 8.70
C TRP A 172 14.60 -25.55 9.02
N GLY A 173 15.74 -25.56 8.36
CA GLY A 173 16.75 -24.52 8.51
C GLY A 173 17.81 -24.55 7.41
N SER A 174 18.47 -23.41 7.23
CA SER A 174 19.56 -23.26 6.26
C SER A 174 20.78 -24.11 6.66
N PRO A 175 21.46 -24.78 5.72
CA PRO A 175 22.70 -25.50 5.99
C PRO A 175 23.90 -24.58 6.31
N GLY A 176 23.74 -23.26 6.18
CA GLY A 176 24.78 -22.27 6.44
C GLY A 176 25.79 -22.16 5.29
N GLY A 177 26.98 -21.65 5.61
CA GLY A 177 28.10 -21.53 4.69
C GLY A 177 28.77 -22.88 4.41
N ASN A 178 29.34 -22.99 3.21
CA ASN A 178 30.18 -24.14 2.85
C ASN A 178 31.54 -24.02 3.55
N VAL A 179 32.02 -25.11 4.15
CA VAL A 179 33.27 -25.13 4.91
C VAL A 179 34.13 -26.30 4.46
N ALA A 180 35.43 -26.08 4.39
CA ALA A 180 36.42 -27.13 4.26
C ALA A 180 37.26 -27.18 5.55
N VAL A 181 37.38 -28.34 6.19
CA VAL A 181 38.23 -28.54 7.36
C VAL A 181 39.19 -29.71 7.16
N ALA A 182 40.31 -29.69 7.89
CA ALA A 182 41.21 -30.83 7.94
C ALA A 182 40.53 -32.01 8.65
N GLY A 183 40.38 -33.11 7.95
CA GLY A 183 39.85 -34.36 8.47
C GLY A 183 40.89 -35.10 9.33
N THR A 184 40.42 -35.99 10.20
CA THR A 184 41.25 -36.69 11.21
C THR A 184 42.30 -37.62 10.59
N GLY A 185 42.13 -38.01 9.32
CA GLY A 185 43.05 -38.89 8.57
C GLY A 185 44.01 -38.17 7.61
N GLY A 186 44.16 -36.85 7.70
CA GLY A 186 45.05 -36.07 6.81
C GLY A 186 44.46 -35.68 5.45
N GLY A 187 43.17 -35.93 5.22
CA GLY A 187 42.41 -35.42 4.07
C GLY A 187 41.61 -34.15 4.40
N THR A 188 41.03 -33.51 3.39
CA THR A 188 40.10 -32.38 3.59
C THR A 188 38.66 -32.87 3.55
N GLU A 189 37.87 -32.50 4.55
CA GLU A 189 36.43 -32.76 4.60
C GLU A 189 35.66 -31.52 4.15
N TYR A 190 34.75 -31.72 3.19
CA TYR A 190 33.91 -30.66 2.63
C TYR A 190 32.49 -30.79 3.14
N PHE A 191 31.99 -29.67 3.68
CA PHE A 191 30.67 -29.53 4.27
C PHE A 191 29.87 -28.49 3.51
N GLY A 192 28.59 -28.77 3.34
CA GLY A 192 27.61 -27.79 2.90
C GLY A 192 26.79 -28.23 1.71
N CYS A 193 25.77 -27.45 1.45
CA CYS A 193 24.95 -27.56 0.26
C CYS A 193 24.31 -26.20 -0.02
N ILE A 194 24.06 -25.90 -1.29
CA ILE A 194 23.49 -24.62 -1.70
C ILE A 194 22.51 -24.82 -2.84
N ALA A 195 21.45 -24.01 -2.86
CA ALA A 195 20.58 -23.84 -4.01
C ALA A 195 20.84 -22.48 -4.65
N SER A 196 20.96 -22.42 -5.97
CA SER A 196 21.09 -21.16 -6.70
C SER A 196 20.32 -21.19 -8.02
N GLN A 197 19.95 -20.01 -8.51
CA GLN A 197 19.50 -19.84 -9.89
C GLN A 197 20.62 -20.29 -10.83
N TYR A 198 20.26 -21.08 -11.84
CA TYR A 198 21.10 -21.52 -12.94
C TYR A 198 20.39 -21.17 -14.26
N ASN A 199 21.15 -20.92 -15.33
CA ASN A 199 20.72 -20.76 -16.74
C ASN A 199 19.41 -19.96 -17.01
N ASP A 200 18.97 -19.11 -16.09
CA ASP A 200 17.69 -18.38 -16.11
C ASP A 200 16.40 -19.24 -16.13
N ALA A 201 16.50 -20.57 -16.28
CA ALA A 201 15.36 -21.49 -16.33
C ALA A 201 15.29 -22.48 -15.16
N ASP A 202 16.42 -22.81 -14.56
CA ASP A 202 16.54 -23.87 -13.56
C ASP A 202 17.11 -23.36 -12.23
N LEU A 203 16.87 -24.14 -11.20
CA LEU A 203 17.56 -24.06 -9.92
C LEU A 203 18.48 -25.26 -9.81
N VAL A 204 19.68 -25.06 -9.27
CA VAL A 204 20.61 -26.16 -9.01
C VAL A 204 20.86 -26.25 -7.51
N VAL A 205 20.66 -27.45 -6.97
CA VAL A 205 21.19 -27.82 -5.65
C VAL A 205 22.52 -28.55 -5.87
N GLN A 206 23.60 -27.98 -5.34
CA GLN A 206 24.92 -28.59 -5.31
C GLN A 206 25.28 -28.93 -3.86
N THR A 207 25.70 -30.17 -3.63
CA THR A 207 26.10 -30.65 -2.29
C THR A 207 27.60 -30.89 -2.23
N ALA A 208 28.22 -30.68 -1.07
CA ALA A 208 29.61 -31.01 -0.81
C ALA A 208 29.86 -32.53 -0.84
N ASN A 209 31.14 -32.90 -0.91
CA ASN A 209 31.56 -34.29 -1.12
C ASN A 209 31.30 -35.19 0.10
N ASN A 210 31.47 -34.65 1.31
CA ASN A 210 31.50 -35.46 2.53
C ASN A 210 30.21 -35.34 3.34
N PHE A 211 29.73 -34.12 3.58
CA PHE A 211 28.59 -33.87 4.46
C PHE A 211 27.71 -32.70 3.97
N LEU A 212 26.40 -32.79 4.20
CA LEU A 212 25.46 -31.73 3.82
C LEU A 212 25.56 -30.49 4.71
N ILE A 213 26.02 -30.67 5.94
CA ILE A 213 26.12 -29.62 6.97
C ILE A 213 27.22 -29.97 7.98
N SER A 214 27.89 -28.96 8.53
CA SER A 214 28.87 -29.15 9.61
C SER A 214 28.22 -29.63 10.91
N ASN A 215 28.97 -30.32 11.75
CA ASN A 215 28.59 -30.56 13.15
C ASN A 215 28.97 -29.39 14.08
N ASN A 216 29.66 -28.36 13.54
CA ASN A 216 30.03 -27.15 14.25
C ASN A 216 29.19 -25.95 13.73
N PRO A 217 28.11 -25.57 14.46
CA PRO A 217 27.23 -24.49 14.05
C PRO A 217 27.95 -23.15 13.93
N GLY A 218 28.93 -22.89 14.80
CA GLY A 218 29.72 -21.65 14.78
C GLY A 218 30.67 -21.57 13.59
N GLY A 219 31.16 -22.72 13.09
CA GLY A 219 32.09 -22.77 11.95
C GLY A 219 31.42 -22.56 10.60
N SER A 220 30.16 -22.94 10.47
CA SER A 220 29.38 -22.86 9.22
C SER A 220 28.20 -21.89 9.31
N CYS A 221 28.02 -21.23 10.45
CA CYS A 221 26.96 -20.24 10.70
C CYS A 221 25.54 -20.76 10.40
N HIS A 222 25.27 -22.04 10.71
CA HIS A 222 23.94 -22.62 10.55
C HIS A 222 23.15 -22.61 11.86
N PRO A 223 21.79 -22.64 11.81
CA PRO A 223 20.94 -22.51 12.99
C PRO A 223 20.72 -23.82 13.76
N PHE A 224 21.12 -24.97 13.21
CA PHE A 224 20.90 -26.27 13.86
C PHE A 224 21.81 -26.47 15.09
N PRO A 225 21.31 -27.07 16.18
CA PRO A 225 22.15 -27.45 17.32
C PRO A 225 23.03 -28.64 16.94
N ALA A 226 24.35 -28.39 16.86
CA ALA A 226 25.45 -29.34 16.59
C ALA A 226 24.98 -30.71 16.05
N PRO A 227 24.50 -30.78 14.79
CA PRO A 227 23.96 -32.01 14.25
C PRO A 227 25.06 -33.07 14.17
N GLY A 228 24.68 -34.35 14.22
CA GLY A 228 25.60 -35.45 13.93
C GLY A 228 26.04 -35.45 12.46
N VAL A 229 26.61 -36.57 12.02
CA VAL A 229 26.97 -36.77 10.61
C VAL A 229 25.70 -36.77 9.74
N VAL A 230 25.59 -35.81 8.82
CA VAL A 230 24.46 -35.72 7.87
C VAL A 230 24.97 -35.89 6.44
N THR A 231 24.76 -37.08 5.89
CA THR A 231 25.06 -37.40 4.48
C THR A 231 23.81 -37.38 3.60
N SER A 232 22.62 -37.37 4.22
CA SER A 232 21.33 -37.27 3.55
C SER A 232 20.28 -36.63 4.46
N ALA A 233 19.42 -35.78 3.89
CA ALA A 233 18.31 -35.17 4.61
C ALA A 233 17.20 -34.70 3.64
N PRO A 234 15.93 -34.65 4.07
CA PRO A 234 14.88 -34.01 3.29
C PRO A 234 15.21 -32.54 3.06
N ALA A 235 14.99 -32.05 1.84
CA ALA A 235 15.32 -30.68 1.47
C ALA A 235 14.17 -29.96 0.76
N ARG A 236 14.19 -28.63 0.82
CA ARG A 236 13.33 -27.74 0.04
C ARG A 236 14.07 -26.45 -0.28
N ILE A 237 13.62 -25.75 -1.31
CA ILE A 237 14.18 -24.47 -1.75
C ILE A 237 13.09 -23.42 -1.61
N LYS A 238 13.32 -22.39 -0.81
CA LYS A 238 12.50 -21.18 -0.85
C LYS A 238 12.96 -20.33 -2.02
N CYS A 239 11.99 -19.91 -2.84
CA CYS A 239 12.24 -19.11 -4.03
C CYS A 239 11.49 -17.79 -3.92
N TRP A 240 12.22 -16.68 -3.98
CA TRP A 240 11.64 -15.35 -4.11
C TRP A 240 11.90 -14.82 -5.50
N LYS A 241 10.82 -14.41 -6.17
CA LYS A 241 10.89 -13.77 -7.48
C LYS A 241 11.67 -12.45 -7.38
N VAL A 242 12.68 -12.29 -8.22
CA VAL A 242 13.47 -11.04 -8.31
C VAL A 242 12.85 -10.14 -9.39
N LYS A 243 12.85 -8.83 -9.14
CA LYS A 243 12.33 -7.85 -10.09
C LYS A 243 13.16 -7.85 -11.39
N GLY A 244 12.47 -7.80 -12.53
CA GLY A 244 13.03 -7.77 -13.88
C GLY A 244 12.70 -9.05 -14.62
N ALA A 245 11.80 -8.96 -15.61
CA ALA A 245 11.50 -10.08 -16.49
C ALA A 245 12.72 -10.38 -17.38
N LEU A 246 12.93 -11.66 -17.68
CA LEU A 246 13.85 -12.10 -18.72
C LEU A 246 13.29 -11.67 -20.07
N ALA A 247 14.13 -11.06 -20.91
CA ALA A 247 13.77 -10.61 -22.24
C ALA A 247 13.70 -11.76 -23.25
#